data_AF-A0A0D2PUH5-F1
#
_entry.id   AF-A0A0D2PUH5-F1
#
_cell.length_a   1.000
_cell.length_b   1.000
_cell.length_c   1.000
_cell.angle_alpha   90.00
_cell.angle_beta   90.00
_cell.angle_gamma   90.00
#
_symmetry.space_group_name_H-M   'P 1'
#
loop_
_entity.id
_entity.type
_entity.pdbx_description
1 polymer ?
#
loop_
_entity_poly.entity_id
_entity_poly.type
_entity_poly.pdbx_seq_one_letter_code
_entity_poly.pdbx_strand_id
1 'polypeptide(L)'
;MKWLNNGNTIKSEAQMNEFVNNVILSPEFSQEHLAGFDAHRENHRLDEALAKSSFLTQFKESKVDILVPSGAVGVPSQTFTVPGLLHRKLTTVISDAFNSSLSHLFHFSPFKLYHLSPITKKEERIFNEIYTSDAFLEEHEKVQRRSLLPPEDLECKREKVIAALMFSSDSTHLTNFGNAKAWPIYLMLGNLSKYIRAQPNSGAMHHLAYIPSLPDSFQDFASNFHCRWKSQKKQILSHCRRELMHGVWNTILDDDFLYACSYGIVIKCIDGVERRVYPRIFTYSADYPEKVLLACIRESGLFPCHRCLIPKGAIHQLGFPEDIAIRIQSIRAFLVDKVEKARNLIYRRAKPINGVDVEELLKETSSVPTTNAFVNRLGRAFNPSKMLVVDLLHEFEIGVWKSLFTHLIRLLYAAGKDSDRLVTELDKRFVYTTLPCCYLSNPSCRYRQISTFGSGTIRKFSQNSSEMKKLAARDFEDLLQVRLIIAAPP
;
A
#
# COMPACT_ATOMS: atom_id res chain seq x y z
N MET A 1 20.57 -1.68 -22.19
CA MET A 1 19.30 -2.45 -22.01
C MET A 1 18.12 -1.65 -21.46
N LYS A 2 18.25 -0.72 -20.50
CA LYS A 2 17.09 0.05 -19.96
C LYS A 2 16.22 0.74 -21.03
N TRP A 3 16.82 1.28 -22.11
CA TRP A 3 16.06 1.88 -23.21
C TRP A 3 15.31 0.86 -24.10
N LEU A 4 15.81 -0.38 -24.23
CA LEU A 4 15.06 -1.47 -24.88
C LEU A 4 13.79 -1.77 -24.08
N ASN A 5 13.96 -1.84 -22.76
CA ASN A 5 12.99 -2.40 -21.84
C ASN A 5 12.09 -1.34 -21.18
N ASN A 6 12.07 -0.10 -21.67
CA ASN A 6 11.34 1.02 -21.05
C ASN A 6 9.87 1.15 -21.44
N GLY A 7 9.22 0.05 -21.83
CA GLY A 7 7.76 -0.05 -21.69
C GLY A 7 6.92 0.00 -22.96
N ASN A 8 7.44 -0.42 -24.12
CA ASN A 8 6.60 -0.80 -25.27
C ASN A 8 7.24 -1.99 -25.99
N THR A 9 6.46 -3.03 -26.31
CA THR A 9 6.86 -4.25 -27.05
C THR A 9 7.22 -3.99 -28.52
N ILE A 10 7.46 -2.74 -28.90
CA ILE A 10 7.70 -2.30 -30.27
C ILE A 10 9.20 -2.40 -30.63
N LYS A 11 10.09 -2.43 -29.64
CA LYS A 11 11.54 -2.43 -29.85
C LYS A 11 12.07 -3.85 -29.91
N SER A 12 12.60 -4.26 -31.06
CA SER A 12 13.26 -5.56 -31.22
C SER A 12 14.76 -5.47 -30.93
N GLU A 13 15.39 -6.63 -30.69
CA GLU A 13 16.85 -6.73 -30.58
C GLU A 13 17.55 -6.20 -31.84
N ALA A 14 16.99 -6.48 -33.02
CA ALA A 14 17.50 -5.99 -34.30
C ALA A 14 17.50 -4.46 -34.38
N GLN A 15 16.42 -3.80 -33.96
CA GLN A 15 16.34 -2.34 -33.93
C GLN A 15 17.31 -1.72 -32.92
N MET A 16 17.59 -2.41 -31.81
CA MET A 16 18.58 -1.96 -30.85
C MET A 16 20.00 -2.07 -31.42
N ASN A 17 20.32 -3.17 -32.10
CA ASN A 17 21.60 -3.32 -32.80
C ASN A 17 21.76 -2.26 -33.88
N GLU A 18 20.73 -2.01 -34.68
CA GLU A 18 20.73 -0.95 -35.70
C GLU A 18 20.96 0.44 -35.08
N PHE A 19 20.27 0.76 -33.99
CA PHE A 19 20.45 2.03 -33.28
C PHE A 19 21.88 2.20 -32.74
N VAL A 20 22.44 1.16 -32.13
CA VAL A 20 23.82 1.23 -31.61
C VAL A 20 24.82 1.39 -32.76
N ASN A 21 24.69 0.59 -33.81
CA ASN A 21 25.63 0.59 -34.93
C ASN A 21 25.55 1.86 -35.78
N ASN A 22 24.34 2.37 -36.04
CA ASN A 22 24.13 3.47 -36.99
C ASN A 22 24.08 4.85 -36.32
N VAL A 23 23.84 4.92 -35.00
CA VAL A 23 23.72 6.20 -34.29
C VAL A 23 24.81 6.35 -33.23
N ILE A 24 24.93 5.40 -32.31
CA ILE A 24 25.80 5.56 -31.13
C ILE A 24 27.27 5.26 -31.44
N LEU A 25 27.57 4.40 -32.42
CA LEU A 25 28.94 4.16 -32.89
C LEU A 25 29.41 5.20 -33.93
N SER A 26 28.66 6.30 -34.13
CA SER A 26 29.14 7.43 -34.91
C SER A 26 30.42 8.04 -34.29
N PRO A 27 31.35 8.60 -35.11
CA PRO A 27 32.53 9.32 -34.62
C PRO A 27 32.25 10.48 -33.65
N GLU A 28 31.01 10.97 -33.61
CA GLU A 28 30.59 12.05 -32.71
C GLU A 28 30.34 11.59 -31.26
N PHE A 29 30.33 10.28 -31.01
CA PHE A 29 30.10 9.69 -29.68
C PHE A 29 31.31 8.85 -29.22
N SER A 30 31.38 8.58 -27.91
CA SER A 30 32.38 7.67 -27.33
C SER A 30 32.08 6.21 -27.67
N GLN A 31 32.72 5.70 -28.72
CA GLN A 31 32.45 4.37 -29.29
C GLN A 31 32.89 3.21 -28.38
N GLU A 32 33.87 3.43 -27.51
CA GLU A 32 34.52 2.39 -26.69
C GLU A 32 33.53 1.59 -25.83
N HIS A 33 32.45 2.23 -25.36
CA HIS A 33 31.48 1.60 -24.47
C HIS A 33 30.54 0.60 -25.16
N LEU A 34 30.43 0.67 -26.50
CA LEU A 34 29.46 -0.12 -27.27
C LEU A 34 30.09 -0.79 -28.51
N ALA A 35 31.42 -0.72 -28.64
CA ALA A 35 32.13 -1.41 -29.70
C ALA A 35 31.87 -2.93 -29.63
N GLY A 36 31.34 -3.48 -30.72
CA GLY A 36 30.97 -4.89 -30.80
C GLY A 36 29.73 -5.27 -29.98
N PHE A 37 28.92 -4.32 -29.53
CA PHE A 37 27.66 -4.57 -28.83
C PHE A 37 26.71 -5.42 -29.69
N ASP A 38 26.03 -6.39 -29.04
CA ASP A 38 24.98 -7.19 -29.65
C ASP A 38 23.87 -7.45 -28.61
N ALA A 39 22.65 -7.04 -28.92
CA ALA A 39 21.51 -7.09 -28.01
C ALA A 39 21.15 -8.52 -27.59
N HIS A 40 21.22 -9.49 -28.51
CA HIS A 40 20.92 -10.88 -28.23
C HIS A 40 21.94 -11.47 -27.24
N ARG A 41 23.24 -11.25 -27.49
CA ARG A 41 24.31 -11.68 -26.58
C ARG A 41 24.19 -11.03 -25.21
N GLU A 42 23.90 -9.73 -25.13
CA GLU A 42 23.74 -9.04 -23.84
C GLU A 42 22.44 -9.46 -23.10
N ASN A 43 21.36 -9.80 -23.81
CA ASN A 43 20.19 -10.44 -23.21
C ASN A 43 20.52 -11.83 -22.65
N HIS A 44 21.23 -12.67 -23.40
CA HIS A 44 21.66 -13.99 -22.89
C HIS A 44 22.56 -13.87 -21.66
N ARG A 45 23.49 -12.89 -21.65
CA ARG A 45 24.32 -12.60 -20.47
C ARG A 45 23.48 -12.12 -19.28
N LEU A 46 22.45 -11.31 -19.53
CA LEU A 46 21.50 -10.89 -18.50
C LEU A 46 20.72 -12.09 -17.94
N ASP A 47 20.22 -12.98 -18.80
CA ASP A 47 19.49 -14.18 -18.40
C ASP A 47 20.39 -15.14 -17.60
N GLU A 48 21.63 -15.36 -18.02
CA GLU A 48 22.62 -16.12 -17.25
C GLU A 48 22.91 -15.48 -15.88
N ALA A 49 23.04 -14.16 -15.84
CA ALA A 49 23.28 -13.43 -14.59
C ALA A 49 22.04 -13.49 -13.67
N LEU A 50 20.83 -13.43 -14.23
CA LEU A 50 19.57 -13.61 -13.52
C LEU A 50 19.42 -15.05 -13.00
N ALA A 51 19.82 -16.05 -13.78
CA ALA A 51 19.84 -17.45 -13.35
C ALA A 51 20.84 -17.69 -12.20
N LYS A 52 21.92 -16.91 -12.15
CA LYS A 52 22.91 -16.88 -11.06
C LYS A 52 22.55 -15.90 -9.93
N SER A 53 21.41 -15.21 -10.03
CA SER A 53 21.00 -14.20 -9.06
C SER A 53 20.75 -14.81 -7.69
N SER A 54 21.37 -14.23 -6.66
CA SER A 54 21.09 -14.56 -5.26
C SER A 54 19.75 -14.00 -4.77
N PHE A 55 18.91 -13.43 -5.64
CA PHE A 55 17.62 -12.88 -5.23
C PHE A 55 16.72 -13.98 -4.63
N LEU A 56 16.59 -15.11 -5.32
CA LEU A 56 15.76 -16.22 -4.84
C LEU A 56 16.32 -16.87 -3.58
N THR A 57 17.65 -16.85 -3.39
CA THR A 57 18.29 -17.42 -2.19
C THR A 57 18.00 -16.63 -0.92
N GLN A 58 17.48 -15.40 -1.04
CA GLN A 58 17.00 -14.63 0.10
C GLN A 58 15.65 -15.12 0.63
N PHE A 59 14.87 -15.85 -0.18
CA PHE A 59 13.54 -16.31 0.18
C PHE A 59 13.55 -17.75 0.67
N LYS A 60 12.73 -18.00 1.69
CA LYS A 60 12.34 -19.35 2.11
C LYS A 60 11.05 -19.71 1.38
N GLU A 61 11.01 -20.90 0.80
CA GLU A 61 9.76 -21.49 0.35
C GLU A 61 9.08 -22.23 1.51
N SER A 62 7.79 -21.96 1.68
CA SER A 62 6.95 -22.57 2.70
C SER A 62 5.59 -22.93 2.12
N LYS A 63 4.85 -23.73 2.89
CA LYS A 63 3.47 -24.11 2.58
C LYS A 63 2.53 -23.41 3.57
N VAL A 64 1.34 -23.06 3.11
CA VAL A 64 0.31 -22.40 3.92
C VAL A 64 -0.88 -23.32 4.09
N ASP A 65 -1.18 -23.66 5.32
CA ASP A 65 -2.32 -24.49 5.66
C ASP A 65 -3.59 -23.64 5.83
N ILE A 66 -4.66 -24.03 5.14
CA ILE A 66 -5.98 -23.41 5.24
C ILE A 66 -7.04 -24.43 5.64
N LEU A 67 -8.02 -24.00 6.42
CA LEU A 67 -9.08 -24.88 6.92
C LEU A 67 -10.31 -24.85 6.01
N VAL A 68 -10.67 -25.99 5.45
CA VAL A 68 -11.83 -26.14 4.55
C VAL A 68 -13.01 -26.76 5.31
N PRO A 69 -14.19 -26.13 5.35
CA PRO A 69 -15.36 -26.69 6.02
C PRO A 69 -15.94 -27.87 5.24
N SER A 70 -16.41 -28.92 5.93
CA SER A 70 -17.00 -30.12 5.32
C SER A 70 -18.41 -29.88 4.74
N GLY A 71 -19.17 -28.96 5.35
CA GLY A 71 -20.57 -28.71 5.01
C GLY A 71 -21.56 -29.75 5.55
N ALA A 72 -21.09 -30.76 6.28
CA ALA A 72 -21.89 -31.82 6.88
C ALA A 72 -21.75 -31.85 8.40
N VAL A 73 -22.86 -32.02 9.11
CA VAL A 73 -22.86 -32.13 10.58
C VAL A 73 -22.12 -33.41 10.96
N GLY A 74 -21.23 -33.32 11.95
CA GLY A 74 -20.45 -34.48 12.43
C GLY A 74 -19.23 -34.85 11.59
N VAL A 75 -19.02 -34.23 10.41
CA VAL A 75 -17.81 -34.41 9.61
C VAL A 75 -16.83 -33.27 9.91
N PRO A 76 -15.62 -33.54 10.42
CA PRO A 76 -14.66 -32.50 10.74
C PRO A 76 -14.19 -31.77 9.47
N SER A 77 -13.79 -30.52 9.65
CA SER A 77 -13.07 -29.77 8.62
C SER A 77 -11.73 -30.41 8.29
N GLN A 78 -11.27 -30.23 7.06
CA GLN A 78 -9.99 -30.74 6.60
C GLN A 78 -9.05 -29.58 6.25
N THR A 79 -7.78 -29.76 6.57
CA THR A 79 -6.72 -28.83 6.17
C THR A 79 -6.34 -29.09 4.72
N PHE A 80 -6.26 -28.02 3.94
CA PHE A 80 -5.65 -28.04 2.62
C PHE A 80 -4.35 -27.23 2.65
N THR A 81 -3.28 -27.82 2.14
CA THR A 81 -1.94 -27.20 2.15
C THR A 81 -1.66 -26.56 0.80
N VAL A 82 -1.50 -25.23 0.79
CA VAL A 82 -1.17 -24.44 -0.40
C VAL A 82 0.36 -24.30 -0.50
N PRO A 83 1.02 -24.84 -1.55
CA PRO A 83 2.46 -24.70 -1.73
C PRO A 83 2.83 -23.32 -2.32
N GLY A 84 4.13 -23.02 -2.37
CA GLY A 84 4.66 -21.90 -3.16
C GLY A 84 4.65 -20.53 -2.47
N LEU A 85 4.52 -20.46 -1.14
CA LEU A 85 4.75 -19.21 -0.43
C LEU A 85 6.26 -18.94 -0.34
N LEU A 86 6.76 -18.02 -1.14
CA LEU A 86 8.11 -17.48 -1.02
C LEU A 86 8.08 -16.30 -0.05
N HIS A 87 8.84 -16.36 1.04
CA HIS A 87 8.85 -15.29 2.04
C HIS A 87 10.20 -15.15 2.76
N ARG A 88 10.40 -13.99 3.38
CA ARG A 88 11.54 -13.69 4.26
C ARG A 88 11.06 -13.52 5.69
N LYS A 89 11.91 -13.81 6.67
CA LYS A 89 11.64 -13.44 8.07
C LYS A 89 11.63 -11.93 8.20
N LEU A 90 10.59 -11.37 8.83
CA LEU A 90 10.47 -9.92 9.04
C LEU A 90 11.68 -9.34 9.78
N THR A 91 12.15 -10.04 10.82
CA THR A 91 13.32 -9.64 11.61
C THR A 91 14.61 -9.57 10.78
N THR A 92 14.80 -10.48 9.83
CA THR A 92 15.92 -10.45 8.86
C THR A 92 15.80 -9.24 7.94
N VAL A 93 14.63 -8.99 7.34
CA VAL A 93 14.44 -7.82 6.46
C VAL A 93 14.68 -6.51 7.20
N ILE A 94 14.22 -6.41 8.46
CA ILE A 94 14.46 -5.24 9.30
C ILE A 94 15.96 -5.08 9.58
N SER A 95 16.65 -6.17 9.94
CA SER A 95 18.11 -6.13 10.19
C SER A 95 18.88 -5.71 8.94
N ASP A 96 18.52 -6.26 7.77
CA ASP A 96 19.11 -5.89 6.48
C ASP A 96 18.90 -4.41 6.16
N ALA A 97 17.69 -3.87 6.43
CA ALA A 97 17.39 -2.46 6.21
C ALA A 97 18.23 -1.54 7.12
N PHE A 98 18.43 -1.91 8.39
CA PHE A 98 19.28 -1.17 9.33
C PHE A 98 20.78 -1.30 9.03
N ASN A 99 21.19 -2.38 8.36
CA ASN A 99 22.57 -2.58 7.89
C ASN A 99 22.82 -2.03 6.47
N SER A 100 21.76 -1.61 5.78
CA SER A 100 21.88 -1.06 4.43
C SER A 100 22.62 0.28 4.44
N SER A 101 23.20 0.64 3.29
CA SER A 101 23.82 1.96 3.12
C SER A 101 22.84 3.10 3.34
N LEU A 102 21.51 2.89 3.27
CA LEU A 102 20.51 3.93 3.52
C LEU A 102 20.29 4.22 5.02
N SER A 103 20.75 3.37 5.93
CA SER A 103 20.42 3.51 7.35
C SER A 103 21.04 4.75 8.01
N HIS A 104 22.10 5.32 7.42
CA HIS A 104 22.64 6.61 7.86
C HIS A 104 21.67 7.78 7.66
N LEU A 105 20.62 7.60 6.83
CA LEU A 105 19.55 8.59 6.60
C LEU A 105 18.30 8.33 7.45
N PHE A 106 18.34 7.34 8.35
CA PHE A 106 17.18 7.03 9.19
C PHE A 106 17.00 8.07 10.29
N HIS A 107 15.75 8.48 10.47
CA HIS A 107 15.32 9.21 11.65
C HIS A 107 14.94 8.20 12.75
N PHE A 108 15.75 8.16 13.82
CA PHE A 108 15.51 7.32 15.00
C PHE A 108 14.65 8.01 16.06
N SER A 109 14.84 9.33 16.20
CA SER A 109 14.09 10.17 17.15
C SER A 109 13.02 10.96 16.40
N PRO A 110 11.77 10.96 16.88
CA PRO A 110 10.72 11.76 16.28
C PRO A 110 10.80 13.23 16.67
N PHE A 111 10.17 14.07 15.88
CA PHE A 111 10.05 15.50 16.16
C PHE A 111 8.81 16.09 15.50
N LYS A 112 8.30 17.19 16.06
CA LYS A 112 7.23 17.97 15.43
C LYS A 112 7.86 19.04 14.55
N LEU A 113 7.43 19.12 13.29
CA LEU A 113 7.92 20.13 12.35
C LEU A 113 6.89 21.24 12.20
N TYR A 114 7.32 22.49 12.35
CA TYR A 114 6.46 23.66 12.22
C TYR A 114 6.98 24.59 11.13
N HIS A 115 6.06 25.18 10.37
CA HIS A 115 6.34 26.29 9.46
C HIS A 115 5.95 27.59 10.16
N LEU A 116 6.89 28.52 10.29
CA LEU A 116 6.58 29.88 10.72
C LEU A 116 6.41 30.76 9.48
N SER A 117 5.18 31.23 9.24
CA SER A 117 4.91 32.10 8.10
C SER A 117 5.73 33.39 8.21
N PRO A 118 6.53 33.75 7.19
CA PRO A 118 7.33 34.97 7.24
C PRO A 118 6.46 36.23 7.28
N ILE A 119 5.22 36.15 6.80
CA ILE A 119 4.26 37.26 6.66
C ILE A 119 3.35 37.35 7.88
N THR A 120 2.62 36.26 8.17
CA THR A 120 1.59 36.29 9.23
C THR A 120 2.17 36.02 10.60
N LYS A 121 3.43 35.56 10.69
CA LYS A 121 4.09 35.06 11.91
C LYS A 121 3.30 33.96 12.62
N LYS A 122 2.37 33.31 11.92
CA LYS A 122 1.64 32.15 12.44
C LYS A 122 2.49 30.90 12.26
N GLU A 123 2.49 30.06 13.28
CA GLU A 123 3.06 28.73 13.24
C GLU A 123 2.01 27.73 12.77
N GLU A 124 2.39 26.89 11.81
CA GLU A 124 1.55 25.84 11.24
C GLU A 124 2.26 24.50 11.37
N ARG A 125 1.56 23.47 11.88
CA ARG A 125 2.13 22.12 12.00
C ARG A 125 2.24 21.48 10.61
N ILE A 126 3.42 20.98 10.27
CA ILE A 126 3.66 20.22 9.05
C ILE A 126 3.48 18.72 9.32
N PHE A 127 2.65 18.07 8.51
CA PHE A 127 2.45 16.62 8.48
C PHE A 127 2.97 16.05 7.16
N ASN A 128 4.21 15.57 7.14
CA ASN A 128 4.87 15.17 5.89
C ASN A 128 5.48 13.76 5.89
N GLU A 129 5.87 13.25 7.06
CA GLU A 129 6.64 12.01 7.23
C GLU A 129 6.13 11.23 8.44
N ILE A 130 6.43 9.93 8.48
CA ILE A 130 6.00 9.08 9.59
C ILE A 130 6.73 9.47 10.88
N TYR A 131 8.04 9.70 10.86
CA TYR A 131 8.82 10.15 12.03
C TYR A 131 8.48 11.56 12.51
N THR A 132 7.69 12.34 11.76
CA THR A 132 7.14 13.62 12.22
C THR A 132 5.68 13.54 12.66
N SER A 133 5.06 12.37 12.58
CA SER A 133 3.65 12.14 12.93
C SER A 133 3.45 11.93 14.42
N ASP A 134 2.29 12.35 14.93
CA ASP A 134 1.95 12.12 16.34
C ASP A 134 1.91 10.61 16.68
N ALA A 135 1.54 9.75 15.72
CA ALA A 135 1.58 8.30 15.90
C ALA A 135 3.00 7.77 16.20
N PHE A 136 4.03 8.32 15.55
CA PHE A 136 5.41 7.90 15.83
C PHE A 136 5.89 8.47 17.17
N LEU A 137 5.55 9.72 17.50
CA LEU A 137 5.84 10.27 18.82
C LEU A 137 5.25 9.40 19.94
N GLU A 138 3.97 9.05 19.84
CA GLU A 138 3.27 8.22 20.83
C GLU A 138 3.89 6.83 20.96
N GLU A 139 4.17 6.15 19.84
CA GLU A 139 4.82 4.84 19.88
C GLU A 139 6.26 4.93 20.42
N HIS A 140 7.00 5.97 20.06
CA HIS A 140 8.35 6.21 20.58
C HIS A 140 8.31 6.38 22.10
N GLU A 141 7.39 7.19 22.62
CA GLU A 141 7.20 7.38 24.06
C GLU A 141 6.81 6.07 24.76
N LYS A 142 5.93 5.25 24.16
CA LYS A 142 5.61 3.91 24.67
C LYS A 142 6.84 3.01 24.71
N VAL A 143 7.68 3.03 23.68
CA VAL A 143 8.94 2.27 23.67
C VAL A 143 9.90 2.79 24.73
N GLN A 144 10.09 4.10 24.90
CA GLN A 144 10.99 4.61 25.92
C GLN A 144 10.53 4.25 27.34
N ARG A 145 9.23 4.38 27.63
CA ARG A 145 8.69 4.25 29.00
C ARG A 145 8.18 2.87 29.37
N ARG A 146 7.67 2.10 28.40
CA ARG A 146 6.86 0.90 28.63
C ARG A 146 7.33 -0.33 27.85
N SER A 147 8.41 -0.22 27.07
CA SER A 147 8.97 -1.42 26.45
C SER A 147 9.48 -2.36 27.53
N LEU A 148 9.09 -3.63 27.40
CA LEU A 148 9.66 -4.68 28.22
C LEU A 148 11.11 -4.85 27.78
N LEU A 149 12.02 -4.89 28.75
CA LEU A 149 13.34 -5.43 28.50
C LEU A 149 13.25 -6.96 28.50
N PRO A 150 14.01 -7.65 27.66
CA PRO A 150 14.02 -9.10 27.67
C PRO A 150 14.47 -9.60 29.06
N PRO A 151 13.93 -10.73 29.56
CA PRO A 151 14.31 -11.27 30.87
C PRO A 151 15.82 -11.50 31.02
N GLU A 152 16.50 -11.73 29.90
CA GLU A 152 17.94 -12.02 29.82
C GLU A 152 18.82 -10.75 29.84
N ASP A 153 18.26 -9.54 29.64
CA ASP A 153 18.99 -8.27 29.56
C ASP A 153 18.16 -7.13 30.20
N LEU A 154 17.86 -7.31 31.49
CA LEU A 154 17.06 -6.38 32.32
C LEU A 154 17.74 -5.02 32.56
N GLU A 155 19.06 -4.93 32.36
CA GLU A 155 19.84 -3.71 32.52
C GLU A 155 20.24 -3.07 31.18
N CYS A 156 19.59 -3.45 30.07
CA CYS A 156 19.93 -2.96 28.73
C CYS A 156 19.98 -1.43 28.67
N LYS A 157 21.19 -0.87 28.50
CA LYS A 157 21.44 0.57 28.33
C LYS A 157 21.46 1.04 26.86
N ARG A 158 21.24 0.13 25.91
CA ARG A 158 21.23 0.44 24.47
C ARG A 158 20.13 1.43 24.15
N GLU A 159 20.39 2.32 23.19
CA GLU A 159 19.39 3.23 22.65
C GLU A 159 18.20 2.41 22.11
N LYS A 160 16.99 2.74 22.58
CA LYS A 160 15.77 2.12 22.10
C LYS A 160 15.23 2.93 20.92
N VAL A 161 15.06 2.29 19.78
CA VAL A 161 14.57 2.95 18.56
C VAL A 161 13.45 2.16 17.93
N ILE A 162 12.63 2.82 17.11
CA ILE A 162 11.51 2.18 16.41
C ILE A 162 11.93 1.86 14.98
N ALA A 163 11.54 0.68 14.50
CA ALA A 163 11.44 0.40 13.07
C ALA A 163 9.98 0.56 12.63
N ALA A 164 9.67 1.67 11.95
CA ALA A 164 8.32 1.98 11.50
C ALA A 164 8.00 1.20 10.22
N LEU A 165 7.32 0.07 10.34
CA LEU A 165 7.00 -0.81 9.22
C LEU A 165 5.84 -0.24 8.41
N MET A 166 6.08 -0.09 7.11
CA MET A 166 5.10 0.30 6.11
C MET A 166 4.98 -0.80 5.07
N PHE A 167 3.87 -1.51 5.08
CA PHE A 167 3.60 -2.57 4.11
C PHE A 167 2.91 -2.02 2.87
N SER A 168 3.15 -2.67 1.75
CA SER A 168 2.27 -2.55 0.59
C SER A 168 2.19 -3.86 -0.16
N SER A 169 1.05 -4.13 -0.79
CA SER A 169 0.91 -5.26 -1.70
C SER A 169 -0.01 -4.89 -2.85
N ASP A 170 0.24 -5.53 -3.99
CA ASP A 170 -0.46 -5.31 -5.24
C ASP A 170 -0.39 -6.59 -6.07
N SER A 171 -1.55 -7.12 -6.50
CA SER A 171 -1.61 -8.32 -7.34
C SER A 171 -1.35 -7.93 -8.80
N THR A 172 -0.15 -8.23 -9.30
CA THR A 172 0.27 -7.87 -10.66
C THR A 172 0.06 -9.02 -11.65
N HIS A 173 -0.57 -8.74 -12.79
CA HIS A 173 -0.58 -9.64 -13.94
C HIS A 173 0.79 -9.61 -14.63
N LEU A 174 1.45 -10.76 -14.76
CA LEU A 174 2.80 -10.85 -15.32
C LEU A 174 2.82 -10.89 -16.85
N THR A 175 1.72 -11.31 -17.45
CA THR A 175 1.61 -11.50 -18.89
C THR A 175 0.29 -10.95 -19.41
N ASN A 176 0.30 -10.41 -20.64
CA ASN A 176 -0.92 -9.96 -21.32
C ASN A 176 -1.83 -11.14 -21.71
N PHE A 177 -1.26 -12.34 -21.83
CA PHE A 177 -1.97 -13.58 -22.14
C PHE A 177 -1.65 -14.65 -21.10
N GLY A 178 -2.65 -15.46 -20.74
CA GLY A 178 -2.53 -16.49 -19.71
C GLY A 178 -2.88 -15.99 -18.30
N ASN A 179 -2.67 -16.86 -17.32
CA ASN A 179 -3.10 -16.66 -15.92
C ASN A 179 -1.93 -16.39 -14.96
N ALA A 180 -0.73 -16.09 -15.48
CA ALA A 180 0.43 -15.83 -14.65
C ALA A 180 0.25 -14.52 -13.87
N LYS A 181 0.30 -14.62 -12.55
CA LYS A 181 0.17 -13.49 -11.62
C LYS A 181 1.26 -13.59 -10.57
N ALA A 182 1.80 -12.44 -10.16
CA ALA A 182 2.60 -12.31 -8.95
C ALA A 182 1.83 -11.43 -7.97
N TRP A 183 1.90 -11.79 -6.69
CA TRP A 183 1.29 -10.98 -5.64
C TRP A 183 2.31 -10.67 -4.55
N PRO A 184 3.21 -9.71 -4.81
CA PRO A 184 4.24 -9.32 -3.87
C PRO A 184 3.68 -8.59 -2.64
N ILE A 185 4.31 -8.84 -1.50
CA ILE A 185 4.26 -8.00 -0.30
C ILE A 185 5.61 -7.29 -0.20
N TYR A 186 5.56 -5.97 -0.10
CA TYR A 186 6.70 -5.09 0.09
C TYR A 186 6.72 -4.53 1.51
N LEU A 187 7.93 -4.26 2.00
CA LEU A 187 8.18 -3.56 3.25
C LEU A 187 9.09 -2.36 3.00
N MET A 188 8.69 -1.21 3.51
CA MET A 188 9.51 0.00 3.63
C MET A 188 9.59 0.42 5.10
N LEU A 189 10.65 1.15 5.46
CA LEU A 189 10.77 1.77 6.78
C LEU A 189 10.38 3.24 6.74
N GLY A 190 9.35 3.61 7.52
CA GLY A 190 8.90 4.98 7.74
C GLY A 190 9.92 5.86 8.48
N ASN A 191 11.04 5.29 8.94
CA ASN A 191 12.22 6.01 9.43
C ASN A 191 12.94 6.79 8.32
N LEU A 192 12.74 6.40 7.06
CA LEU A 192 13.37 7.02 5.91
C LEU A 192 12.40 7.97 5.21
N SER A 193 12.91 9.13 4.79
CA SER A 193 12.10 10.14 4.08
C SER A 193 11.43 9.54 2.86
N LYS A 194 10.16 9.93 2.63
CA LYS A 194 9.39 9.55 1.44
C LYS A 194 10.10 9.88 0.14
N TYR A 195 10.96 10.91 0.10
CA TYR A 195 11.68 11.28 -1.11
C TYR A 195 12.72 10.22 -1.51
N ILE A 196 13.38 9.58 -0.55
CA ILE A 196 14.29 8.48 -0.83
C ILE A 196 13.50 7.20 -1.12
N ARG A 197 12.42 6.94 -0.35
CA ARG A 197 11.56 5.77 -0.60
C ARG A 197 10.92 5.78 -1.98
N ALA A 198 10.54 6.95 -2.49
CA ALA A 198 9.93 7.11 -3.80
C ALA A 198 10.93 7.03 -4.97
N GLN A 199 12.24 7.00 -4.70
CA GLN A 199 13.24 6.80 -5.76
C GLN A 199 13.26 5.32 -6.17
N PRO A 200 13.00 4.96 -7.44
CA PRO A 200 12.90 3.56 -7.87
C PRO A 200 14.17 2.73 -7.63
N ASN A 201 15.33 3.36 -7.61
CA ASN A 201 16.63 2.69 -7.48
C ASN A 201 17.30 2.93 -6.12
N SER A 202 16.59 3.46 -5.12
CA SER A 202 17.18 3.69 -3.79
C SER A 202 17.52 2.38 -3.07
N GLY A 203 16.77 1.31 -3.35
CA GLY A 203 16.83 0.07 -2.57
C GLY A 203 16.04 0.13 -1.26
N ALA A 204 15.23 1.17 -1.03
CA ALA A 204 14.45 1.37 0.19
C ALA A 204 13.18 0.48 0.30
N MET A 205 12.77 -0.15 -0.81
CA MET A 205 11.62 -1.04 -0.87
C MET A 205 12.09 -2.49 -0.88
N HIS A 206 11.80 -3.22 0.18
CA HIS A 206 12.23 -4.61 0.34
C HIS A 206 11.10 -5.54 -0.05
N HIS A 207 11.40 -6.55 -0.86
CA HIS A 207 10.48 -7.66 -1.10
C HIS A 207 10.43 -8.53 0.15
N LEU A 208 9.24 -8.72 0.71
CA LEU A 208 9.00 -9.51 1.90
C LEU A 208 8.49 -10.91 1.56
N ALA A 209 7.48 -10.99 0.68
CA ALA A 209 6.88 -12.27 0.31
C ALA A 209 6.18 -12.19 -1.05
N TYR A 210 5.82 -13.36 -1.59
CA TYR A 210 4.96 -13.53 -2.76
C TYR A 210 3.81 -14.46 -2.39
N ILE A 211 2.59 -13.93 -2.40
CA ILE A 211 1.37 -14.64 -2.01
C ILE A 211 1.02 -15.65 -3.12
N PRO A 212 0.91 -16.95 -2.79
CA PRO A 212 0.46 -17.95 -3.76
C PRO A 212 -1.05 -17.80 -4.03
N SER A 213 -1.48 -18.25 -5.20
CA SER A 213 -2.91 -18.47 -5.48
C SER A 213 -3.36 -19.83 -4.96
N LEU A 214 -4.67 -20.01 -4.75
CA LEU A 214 -5.21 -21.36 -4.59
C LEU A 214 -4.91 -22.17 -5.86
N PRO A 215 -4.24 -23.33 -5.77
CA PRO A 215 -3.91 -24.15 -6.93
C PRO A 215 -5.18 -24.79 -7.52
N ASP A 216 -5.13 -25.21 -8.79
CA ASP A 216 -6.27 -25.86 -9.44
C ASP A 216 -6.70 -27.15 -8.71
N SER A 217 -5.74 -27.87 -8.12
CA SER A 217 -5.98 -29.05 -7.27
C SER A 217 -6.85 -28.77 -6.05
N PHE A 218 -6.98 -27.50 -5.62
CA PHE A 218 -7.93 -27.12 -4.56
C PHE A 218 -9.38 -27.40 -4.98
N GLN A 219 -9.73 -27.13 -6.24
CA GLN A 219 -11.11 -27.35 -6.69
C GLN A 219 -11.44 -28.84 -6.73
N ASP A 220 -10.51 -29.68 -7.16
CA ASP A 220 -10.67 -31.13 -7.17
C ASP A 220 -10.88 -31.65 -5.74
N PHE A 221 -9.99 -31.23 -4.82
CA PHE A 221 -10.10 -31.53 -3.40
C PHE A 221 -11.45 -31.10 -2.81
N ALA A 222 -11.82 -29.82 -2.97
CA ALA A 222 -13.02 -29.26 -2.38
C ALA A 222 -14.30 -29.88 -2.98
N SER A 223 -14.26 -30.28 -4.25
CA SER A 223 -15.39 -30.93 -4.92
C SER A 223 -15.70 -32.32 -4.38
N ASN A 224 -14.66 -33.06 -3.97
CA ASN A 224 -14.77 -34.39 -3.39
C ASN A 224 -15.09 -34.33 -1.89
N PHE A 225 -14.55 -33.33 -1.18
CA PHE A 225 -14.67 -33.22 0.27
C PHE A 225 -15.94 -32.49 0.73
N HIS A 226 -16.30 -31.37 0.11
CA HIS A 226 -17.40 -30.53 0.60
C HIS A 226 -18.75 -30.98 0.04
N CYS A 227 -19.65 -31.45 0.91
CA CYS A 227 -20.89 -32.11 0.50
C CYS A 227 -21.86 -31.22 -0.30
N ARG A 228 -21.75 -29.89 -0.20
CA ARG A 228 -22.57 -28.90 -0.91
C ARG A 228 -21.79 -28.10 -1.96
N TRP A 229 -20.70 -28.66 -2.48
CA TRP A 229 -19.78 -27.94 -3.37
C TRP A 229 -20.50 -27.34 -4.59
N LYS A 230 -21.38 -28.12 -5.24
CA LYS A 230 -22.11 -27.69 -6.44
C LYS A 230 -22.92 -26.40 -6.24
N SER A 231 -23.53 -26.21 -5.07
CA SER A 231 -24.35 -25.02 -4.77
C SER A 231 -23.60 -23.91 -4.05
N GLN A 232 -22.47 -24.22 -3.39
CA GLN A 232 -21.74 -23.27 -2.53
C GLN A 232 -20.31 -22.96 -3.00
N LYS A 233 -19.91 -23.42 -4.20
CA LYS A 233 -18.56 -23.25 -4.77
C LYS A 233 -18.01 -21.83 -4.62
N LYS A 234 -18.78 -20.81 -5.00
CA LYS A 234 -18.35 -19.40 -4.97
C LYS A 234 -18.04 -18.94 -3.54
N GLN A 235 -18.90 -19.27 -2.59
CA GLN A 235 -18.78 -18.87 -1.19
C GLN A 235 -17.58 -19.55 -0.52
N ILE A 236 -17.38 -20.84 -0.79
CA ILE A 236 -16.25 -21.61 -0.25
C ILE A 236 -14.93 -21.10 -0.82
N LEU A 237 -14.86 -20.86 -2.13
CA LEU A 237 -13.66 -20.27 -2.75
C LEU A 237 -13.33 -18.90 -2.17
N SER A 238 -14.32 -18.01 -2.02
CA SER A 238 -14.11 -16.70 -1.41
C SER A 238 -13.65 -16.80 0.04
N HIS A 239 -14.20 -17.72 0.82
CA HIS A 239 -13.79 -17.97 2.20
C HIS A 239 -12.36 -18.51 2.28
N CYS A 240 -12.02 -19.51 1.46
CA CYS A 240 -10.68 -20.13 1.45
C CYS A 240 -9.59 -19.18 0.94
N ARG A 241 -9.91 -18.25 0.02
CA ARG A 241 -8.98 -17.17 -0.36
C ARG A 241 -8.67 -16.23 0.79
N ARG A 242 -9.66 -15.92 1.64
CA ARG A 242 -9.44 -15.13 2.86
C ARG A 242 -8.62 -15.90 3.89
N GLU A 243 -8.91 -17.19 4.08
CA GLU A 243 -8.09 -18.06 4.94
C GLU A 243 -6.64 -18.10 4.44
N LEU A 244 -6.41 -18.16 3.12
CA LEU A 244 -5.07 -18.13 2.52
C LEU A 244 -4.33 -16.82 2.80
N MET A 245 -4.96 -15.67 2.56
CA MET A 245 -4.39 -14.35 2.86
C MET A 245 -3.93 -14.26 4.32
N HIS A 246 -4.78 -14.68 5.27
CA HIS A 246 -4.42 -14.66 6.68
C HIS A 246 -3.47 -15.80 7.09
N GLY A 247 -3.47 -16.94 6.40
CA GLY A 247 -2.47 -17.99 6.56
C GLY A 247 -1.06 -17.52 6.19
N VAL A 248 -0.95 -16.75 5.10
CA VAL A 248 0.31 -16.09 4.71
C VAL A 248 0.76 -15.12 5.79
N TRP A 249 -0.12 -14.23 6.25
CA TRP A 249 0.23 -13.28 7.31
C TRP A 249 0.54 -13.96 8.65
N ASN A 250 -0.10 -15.07 9.01
CA ASN A 250 0.28 -15.87 10.17
C ASN A 250 1.70 -16.44 10.05
N THR A 251 2.12 -16.81 8.84
CA THR A 251 3.48 -17.31 8.56
C THR A 251 4.52 -16.19 8.63
N ILE A 252 4.17 -14.99 8.14
CA ILE A 252 5.06 -13.82 8.13
C ILE A 252 5.21 -13.21 9.53
N LEU A 253 4.12 -13.13 10.30
CA LEU A 253 4.10 -12.64 11.68
C LEU A 253 4.56 -13.74 12.66
N ASP A 254 5.77 -14.27 12.44
CA ASP A 254 6.36 -15.36 13.20
C ASP A 254 6.68 -14.98 14.66
N ASP A 255 7.04 -15.98 15.47
CA ASP A 255 7.29 -15.78 16.91
C ASP A 255 8.50 -14.88 17.16
N ASP A 256 9.51 -14.91 16.28
CA ASP A 256 10.68 -14.01 16.34
C ASP A 256 10.24 -12.55 16.16
N PHE A 257 9.32 -12.28 15.22
CA PHE A 257 8.76 -10.96 15.03
C PHE A 257 7.92 -10.48 16.22
N LEU A 258 7.11 -11.36 16.81
CA LEU A 258 6.33 -11.04 18.00
C LEU A 258 7.24 -10.73 19.19
N TYR A 259 8.29 -11.53 19.38
CA TYR A 259 9.33 -11.27 20.38
C TYR A 259 9.99 -9.91 20.15
N ALA A 260 10.38 -9.60 18.91
CA ALA A 260 10.95 -8.31 18.55
C ALA A 260 10.00 -7.13 18.82
N CYS A 261 8.70 -7.30 18.60
CA CYS A 261 7.70 -6.27 18.92
C CYS A 261 7.68 -5.97 20.44
N SER A 262 7.77 -7.00 21.29
CA SER A 262 7.70 -6.83 22.75
C SER A 262 9.02 -6.40 23.39
N TYR A 263 10.14 -7.01 22.99
CA TYR A 263 11.44 -6.88 23.67
C TYR A 263 12.53 -6.20 22.83
N GLY A 264 12.22 -5.89 21.57
CA GLY A 264 13.16 -5.36 20.61
C GLY A 264 14.21 -6.39 20.16
N ILE A 265 14.88 -6.10 19.06
CA ILE A 265 16.03 -6.84 18.54
C ILE A 265 17.26 -5.95 18.57
N VAL A 266 18.41 -6.49 18.97
CA VAL A 266 19.66 -5.73 19.00
C VAL A 266 20.27 -5.77 17.60
N ILE A 267 20.49 -4.59 17.02
CA ILE A 267 21.12 -4.43 15.72
C ILE A 267 22.28 -3.45 15.86
N LYS A 268 23.46 -3.84 15.37
CA LYS A 268 24.60 -2.94 15.23
C LYS A 268 24.44 -2.15 13.92
N CYS A 269 24.11 -0.88 14.04
CA CYS A 269 23.91 -0.01 12.88
C CYS A 269 25.23 0.33 12.17
N ILE A 270 25.12 0.92 10.98
CA ILE A 270 26.28 1.27 10.14
C ILE A 270 27.23 2.29 10.78
N ASP A 271 26.73 3.09 11.71
CA ASP A 271 27.51 4.01 12.54
C ASP A 271 28.29 3.32 13.68
N GLY A 272 28.20 1.99 13.76
CA GLY A 272 28.87 1.17 14.77
C GLY A 272 28.12 1.09 16.10
N VAL A 273 27.00 1.80 16.27
CA VAL A 273 26.23 1.84 17.51
C VAL A 273 25.24 0.69 17.56
N GLU A 274 25.24 -0.05 18.68
CA GLU A 274 24.23 -1.07 18.95
C GLU A 274 22.95 -0.42 19.47
N ARG A 275 21.84 -0.68 18.76
CA ARG A 275 20.52 -0.18 19.14
C ARG A 275 19.56 -1.34 19.36
N ARG A 276 18.65 -1.16 20.31
CA ARG A 276 17.53 -2.09 20.51
C ARG A 276 16.34 -1.58 19.72
N VAL A 277 16.07 -2.24 18.60
CA VAL A 277 15.09 -1.85 17.59
C VAL A 277 13.76 -2.53 17.86
N TYR A 278 12.69 -1.75 18.00
CA TYR A 278 11.32 -2.21 18.22
C TYR A 278 10.49 -2.05 16.94
N PRO A 279 10.15 -3.15 16.25
CA PRO A 279 9.30 -3.09 15.06
C PRO A 279 7.87 -2.67 15.41
N ARG A 280 7.28 -1.77 14.63
CA ARG A 280 5.90 -1.30 14.80
C ARG A 280 5.23 -1.16 13.44
N ILE A 281 4.05 -1.75 13.28
CA ILE A 281 3.27 -1.63 12.05
C ILE A 281 2.54 -0.29 12.05
N PHE A 282 2.91 0.60 11.13
CA PHE A 282 2.28 1.91 10.99
C PHE A 282 1.25 1.94 9.89
N THR A 283 1.61 1.45 8.70
CA THR A 283 0.76 1.56 7.52
C THR A 283 0.77 0.29 6.71
N TYR A 284 -0.33 0.05 6.00
CA TYR A 284 -0.46 -0.95 4.97
C TYR A 284 -1.23 -0.31 3.80
N SER A 285 -0.57 -0.13 2.66
CA SER A 285 -1.17 0.34 1.42
C SER A 285 -1.54 -0.82 0.50
N ALA A 286 -2.75 -0.82 -0.03
CA ALA A 286 -3.21 -1.77 -1.05
C ALA A 286 -4.45 -1.19 -1.74
N ASP A 287 -4.93 -1.83 -2.81
CA ASP A 287 -6.20 -1.48 -3.43
C ASP A 287 -7.40 -1.87 -2.55
N TYR A 288 -8.61 -1.46 -2.93
CA TYR A 288 -9.80 -1.73 -2.13
C TYR A 288 -10.13 -3.24 -1.98
N PRO A 289 -10.15 -4.05 -3.05
CA PRO A 289 -10.33 -5.50 -2.93
C PRO A 289 -9.34 -6.17 -1.97
N GLU A 290 -8.08 -5.76 -1.99
CA GLU A 290 -7.06 -6.30 -1.10
C GLU A 290 -7.23 -5.80 0.34
N LYS A 291 -7.54 -4.52 0.55
CA LYS A 291 -7.91 -3.97 1.87
C LYS A 291 -9.09 -4.70 2.47
N VAL A 292 -10.08 -5.09 1.66
CA VAL A 292 -11.24 -5.87 2.09
C VAL A 292 -10.82 -7.25 2.61
N LEU A 293 -9.85 -7.90 1.95
CA LEU A 293 -9.27 -9.16 2.42
C LEU A 293 -8.53 -8.94 3.75
N LEU A 294 -7.62 -7.97 3.82
CA LEU A 294 -6.83 -7.66 5.02
C LEU A 294 -7.68 -7.24 6.23
N ALA A 295 -8.78 -6.53 5.99
CA ALA A 295 -9.72 -6.08 7.03
C ALA A 295 -10.74 -7.15 7.44
N CYS A 296 -10.80 -8.29 6.75
CA CYS A 296 -11.84 -9.31 6.91
C CYS A 296 -13.27 -8.76 6.76
N ILE A 297 -13.54 -7.98 5.71
CA ILE A 297 -14.89 -7.46 5.42
C ILE A 297 -15.42 -7.96 4.07
N ARG A 298 -16.71 -7.70 3.81
CA ARG A 298 -17.37 -8.00 2.54
C ARG A 298 -17.13 -6.85 1.58
N GLU A 299 -16.63 -7.20 0.40
CA GLU A 299 -16.55 -6.27 -0.72
C GLU A 299 -17.94 -5.70 -1.01
N SER A 300 -18.04 -4.38 -1.08
CA SER A 300 -19.30 -3.66 -1.37
C SER A 300 -20.48 -3.99 -0.43
N GLY A 301 -20.19 -4.41 0.80
CA GLY A 301 -21.18 -4.72 1.84
C GLY A 301 -21.96 -3.50 2.36
N LEU A 302 -22.82 -3.70 3.37
CA LEU A 302 -23.64 -2.64 3.98
C LEU A 302 -22.81 -1.51 4.57
N PHE A 303 -21.60 -1.84 5.03
CA PHE A 303 -20.58 -0.95 5.59
C PHE A 303 -19.26 -1.22 4.87
N PRO A 304 -19.01 -0.58 3.72
CA PRO A 304 -17.91 -0.97 2.83
C PRO A 304 -16.55 -0.39 3.28
N CYS A 305 -16.52 0.62 4.14
CA CYS A 305 -15.25 1.23 4.56
C CYS A 305 -14.43 0.28 5.47
N HIS A 306 -13.14 0.15 5.17
CA HIS A 306 -12.20 -0.63 5.98
C HIS A 306 -11.77 0.09 7.27
N ARG A 307 -11.99 1.41 7.38
CA ARG A 307 -11.63 2.22 8.56
C ARG A 307 -12.77 2.48 9.53
N CYS A 308 -14.00 2.60 9.03
CA CYS A 308 -15.16 3.00 9.82
C CYS A 308 -16.43 2.23 9.43
N LEU A 309 -17.49 2.40 10.22
CA LEU A 309 -18.82 1.84 10.00
C LEU A 309 -19.76 2.86 9.36
N ILE A 310 -19.31 3.60 8.34
CA ILE A 310 -20.22 4.41 7.51
C ILE A 310 -21.14 3.47 6.68
N PRO A 311 -22.47 3.61 6.76
CA PRO A 311 -23.38 2.84 5.92
C PRO A 311 -23.21 3.18 4.44
N LYS A 312 -23.35 2.17 3.57
CA LYS A 312 -23.28 2.33 2.11
C LYS A 312 -24.28 3.37 1.59
N GLY A 313 -25.48 3.38 2.17
CA GLY A 313 -26.52 4.36 1.85
C GLY A 313 -26.15 5.80 2.21
N ALA A 314 -25.22 6.01 3.14
CA ALA A 314 -24.80 7.34 3.61
C ALA A 314 -23.54 7.85 2.90
N ILE A 315 -22.93 7.09 1.98
CA ILE A 315 -21.69 7.50 1.29
C ILE A 315 -21.86 8.82 0.51
N HIS A 316 -23.07 9.10 0.01
CA HIS A 316 -23.38 10.36 -0.65
C HIS A 316 -23.21 11.60 0.25
N GLN A 317 -23.12 11.39 1.57
CA GLN A 317 -22.88 12.42 2.57
C GLN A 317 -21.38 12.60 2.88
N LEU A 318 -20.48 12.06 2.05
CA LEU A 318 -19.04 12.22 2.23
C LEU A 318 -18.67 13.70 2.39
N GLY A 319 -17.96 14.02 3.48
CA GLY A 319 -17.45 15.36 3.77
C GLY A 319 -18.42 16.30 4.49
N PHE A 320 -19.67 15.90 4.72
CA PHE A 320 -20.57 16.64 5.63
C PHE A 320 -20.10 16.49 7.08
N PRO A 321 -20.37 17.47 7.97
CA PRO A 321 -20.01 17.39 9.39
C PRO A 321 -20.49 16.09 10.06
N GLU A 322 -21.67 15.61 9.68
CA GLU A 322 -22.25 14.36 10.18
C GLU A 322 -21.45 13.13 9.72
N ASP A 323 -21.00 13.08 8.46
CA ASP A 323 -20.13 12.00 7.95
C ASP A 323 -18.77 12.02 8.66
N ILE A 324 -18.18 13.19 8.85
CA ILE A 324 -16.91 13.34 9.60
C ILE A 324 -17.08 12.81 11.03
N ALA A 325 -18.16 13.20 11.71
CA ALA A 325 -18.47 12.73 13.06
C ALA A 325 -18.62 11.20 13.10
N ILE A 326 -19.36 10.61 12.17
CA ILE A 326 -19.55 9.15 12.08
C ILE A 326 -18.20 8.44 11.86
N ARG A 327 -17.34 8.94 10.96
CA ARG A 327 -16.03 8.33 10.68
C ARG A 327 -15.11 8.29 11.90
N ILE A 328 -15.18 9.32 12.76
CA ILE A 328 -14.38 9.43 13.98
C ILE A 328 -14.97 8.57 15.11
N GLN A 329 -16.28 8.62 15.30
CA GLN A 329 -16.96 7.94 16.41
C GLN A 329 -17.14 6.44 16.14
N SER A 330 -17.29 6.04 14.87
CA SER A 330 -17.59 4.67 14.46
C SER A 330 -16.39 4.02 13.77
N ILE A 331 -15.20 4.14 14.36
CA ILE A 331 -14.01 3.43 13.90
C ILE A 331 -14.27 1.93 13.97
N ARG A 332 -13.94 1.24 12.89
CA ARG A 332 -14.13 -0.20 12.79
C ARG A 332 -13.16 -0.90 13.75
N ALA A 333 -13.67 -1.91 14.45
CA ALA A 333 -12.90 -2.85 15.25
C ALA A 333 -13.18 -4.28 14.77
N PHE A 334 -12.19 -5.15 14.89
CA PHE A 334 -12.36 -6.56 14.54
C PHE A 334 -13.15 -7.29 15.63
N LEU A 335 -14.20 -8.02 15.24
CA LEU A 335 -15.18 -8.61 16.16
C LEU A 335 -14.82 -10.07 16.48
N VAL A 336 -13.73 -10.28 17.23
CA VAL A 336 -13.18 -11.62 17.54
C VAL A 336 -14.27 -12.60 17.96
N ASP A 337 -15.07 -12.26 18.97
CA ASP A 337 -16.05 -13.20 19.56
C ASP A 337 -17.20 -13.53 18.60
N LYS A 338 -17.61 -12.57 17.76
CA LYS A 338 -18.64 -12.81 16.72
C LYS A 338 -18.09 -13.68 15.59
N VAL A 339 -16.83 -13.47 15.19
CA VAL A 339 -16.15 -14.28 14.18
C VAL A 339 -15.96 -15.71 14.67
N GLU A 340 -15.53 -15.91 15.92
CA GLU A 340 -15.39 -17.25 16.51
C GLU A 340 -16.73 -18.00 16.57
N LYS A 341 -17.80 -17.32 16.98
CA LYS A 341 -19.17 -17.89 16.94
C LYS A 341 -19.58 -18.26 15.52
N ALA A 342 -19.39 -17.37 14.55
CA ALA A 342 -19.70 -17.65 13.15
C ALA A 342 -18.89 -18.82 12.59
N ARG A 343 -17.60 -18.91 12.92
CA ARG A 343 -16.75 -20.06 12.57
C ARG A 343 -17.26 -21.35 13.21
N ASN A 344 -17.68 -21.32 14.47
CA ASN A 344 -18.28 -22.50 15.12
C ASN A 344 -19.53 -22.99 14.38
N LEU A 345 -20.42 -22.08 13.97
CA LEU A 345 -21.60 -22.42 13.16
C LEU A 345 -21.22 -23.08 11.83
N ILE A 346 -20.22 -22.56 11.14
CA ILE A 346 -19.77 -23.08 9.84
C ILE A 346 -19.06 -24.44 10.00
N TYR A 347 -18.03 -24.48 10.84
CA TYR A 347 -17.10 -25.59 10.91
C TYR A 347 -17.60 -26.75 11.80
N ARG A 348 -18.42 -26.48 12.83
CA ARG A 348 -18.94 -27.52 13.73
C ARG A 348 -20.41 -27.86 13.48
N ARG A 349 -21.23 -26.87 13.12
CA ARG A 349 -22.67 -27.05 12.89
C ARG A 349 -23.07 -27.08 11.41
N ALA A 350 -22.09 -27.09 10.50
CA ALA A 350 -22.29 -27.19 9.06
C ALA A 350 -23.27 -26.16 8.48
N LYS A 351 -23.34 -24.96 9.09
CA LYS A 351 -24.14 -23.86 8.58
C LYS A 351 -23.47 -23.26 7.33
N PRO A 352 -24.24 -22.86 6.30
CA PRO A 352 -23.68 -22.19 5.13
C PRO A 352 -22.94 -20.90 5.52
N ILE A 353 -21.83 -20.59 4.84
CA ILE A 353 -20.99 -19.40 5.13
C ILE A 353 -21.80 -18.09 5.04
N ASN A 354 -22.73 -18.00 4.09
CA ASN A 354 -23.65 -16.86 3.94
C ASN A 354 -25.08 -17.23 4.39
N GLY A 355 -25.22 -18.21 5.28
CA GLY A 355 -26.51 -18.62 5.83
C GLY A 355 -27.05 -17.61 6.84
N VAL A 356 -28.36 -17.66 7.09
CA VAL A 356 -29.07 -16.72 7.99
C VAL A 356 -28.37 -16.62 9.35
N ASP A 357 -28.01 -17.74 9.96
CA ASP A 357 -27.35 -17.78 11.28
C ASP A 357 -25.99 -17.05 11.31
N VAL A 358 -25.23 -17.11 10.21
CA VAL A 358 -23.91 -16.45 10.10
C VAL A 358 -24.09 -14.97 9.77
N GLU A 359 -25.05 -14.65 8.90
CA GLU A 359 -25.38 -13.29 8.51
C GLU A 359 -25.92 -12.48 9.70
N GLU A 360 -26.73 -13.07 10.58
CA GLU A 360 -27.21 -12.42 11.82
C GLU A 360 -26.04 -11.91 12.69
N LEU A 361 -24.92 -12.63 12.71
CA LEU A 361 -23.74 -12.22 13.48
C LEU A 361 -22.93 -11.12 12.79
N LEU A 362 -22.74 -11.21 11.48
CA LEU A 362 -21.67 -10.49 10.79
C LEU A 362 -22.13 -9.49 9.72
N LYS A 363 -23.39 -9.54 9.27
CA LYS A 363 -23.91 -8.72 8.17
C LYS A 363 -23.96 -7.24 8.51
N GLU A 364 -24.38 -6.92 9.73
CA GLU A 364 -24.54 -5.55 10.25
C GLU A 364 -23.24 -4.74 10.23
N THR A 365 -22.08 -5.39 10.17
CA THR A 365 -20.79 -4.68 10.06
C THR A 365 -20.05 -5.00 8.77
N SER A 366 -20.67 -5.70 7.83
CA SER A 366 -20.00 -6.31 6.67
C SER A 366 -18.85 -7.26 7.04
N SER A 367 -18.72 -7.72 8.27
CA SER A 367 -17.62 -8.59 8.70
C SER A 367 -17.73 -9.99 8.08
N VAL A 368 -16.65 -10.76 8.05
CA VAL A 368 -16.65 -12.11 7.44
C VAL A 368 -16.13 -13.14 8.44
N PRO A 369 -16.47 -14.43 8.30
CA PRO A 369 -16.14 -15.45 9.30
C PRO A 369 -14.68 -15.94 9.20
N THR A 370 -13.74 -15.02 8.97
CA THR A 370 -12.31 -15.30 8.86
C THR A 370 -11.57 -14.69 10.04
N THR A 371 -10.70 -15.47 10.68
CA THR A 371 -9.83 -14.97 11.74
C THR A 371 -8.76 -14.05 11.14
N ASN A 372 -8.63 -12.84 11.69
CA ASN A 372 -7.62 -11.89 11.24
C ASN A 372 -6.26 -12.21 11.85
N ALA A 373 -5.27 -12.52 11.01
CA ALA A 373 -3.90 -12.85 11.44
C ALA A 373 -3.26 -11.78 12.33
N PHE A 374 -3.45 -10.49 12.02
CA PHE A 374 -2.86 -9.40 12.80
C PHE A 374 -3.43 -9.36 14.22
N VAL A 375 -4.76 -9.48 14.36
CA VAL A 375 -5.40 -9.50 15.69
C VAL A 375 -5.03 -10.77 16.47
N ASN A 376 -4.96 -11.91 15.78
CA ASN A 376 -4.61 -13.19 16.40
C ASN A 376 -3.17 -13.20 16.91
N ARG A 377 -2.21 -12.67 16.13
CA ARG A 377 -0.77 -12.72 16.44
C ARG A 377 -0.31 -11.54 17.31
N LEU A 378 -0.81 -10.32 17.06
CA LEU A 378 -0.43 -9.09 17.78
C LEU A 378 -1.33 -8.78 18.98
N GLY A 379 -2.40 -9.58 19.17
CA GLY A 379 -3.33 -9.46 20.27
C GLY A 379 -4.55 -8.57 19.98
N ARG A 380 -5.57 -8.71 20.83
CA ARG A 380 -6.90 -8.07 20.68
C ARG A 380 -6.86 -6.53 20.71
N ALA A 381 -5.80 -5.93 21.23
CA ALA A 381 -5.61 -4.48 21.25
C ALA A 381 -5.20 -3.91 19.88
N PHE A 382 -4.65 -4.75 18.98
CA PHE A 382 -4.28 -4.32 17.64
C PHE A 382 -5.54 -4.11 16.79
N ASN A 383 -5.67 -2.94 16.16
CA ASN A 383 -6.79 -2.62 15.29
C ASN A 383 -6.36 -2.58 13.82
N PRO A 384 -6.69 -3.59 13.00
CA PRO A 384 -6.35 -3.62 11.57
C PRO A 384 -6.84 -2.40 10.79
N SER A 385 -7.99 -1.83 11.16
CA SER A 385 -8.56 -0.66 10.50
C SER A 385 -7.70 0.60 10.60
N LYS A 386 -6.80 0.67 11.59
CA LYS A 386 -5.88 1.80 11.77
C LYS A 386 -4.65 1.72 10.87
N MET A 387 -4.16 0.53 10.53
CA MET A 387 -2.99 0.39 9.65
C MET A 387 -3.34 0.59 8.18
N LEU A 388 -4.57 0.30 7.76
CA LEU A 388 -5.00 0.42 6.36
C LEU A 388 -5.14 1.90 5.97
N VAL A 389 -4.18 2.41 5.20
CA VAL A 389 -4.12 3.81 4.78
C VAL A 389 -4.89 4.02 3.48
N VAL A 390 -5.39 5.24 3.27
CA VAL A 390 -6.07 5.61 2.03
C VAL A 390 -5.03 5.78 0.93
N ASP A 391 -5.23 5.06 -0.18
CA ASP A 391 -4.42 5.22 -1.39
C ASP A 391 -5.27 5.92 -2.44
N LEU A 392 -5.03 7.21 -2.67
CA LEU A 392 -5.87 8.01 -3.58
C LEU A 392 -5.82 7.48 -5.02
N LEU A 393 -4.68 6.97 -5.48
CA LEU A 393 -4.53 6.46 -6.84
C LEU A 393 -5.34 5.17 -7.04
N HIS A 394 -5.36 4.29 -6.04
CA HIS A 394 -6.05 3.00 -6.10
C HIS A 394 -7.52 3.05 -5.62
N GLU A 395 -7.90 4.03 -4.79
CA GLU A 395 -9.28 4.17 -4.28
C GLU A 395 -10.12 5.16 -5.08
N PHE A 396 -9.48 6.08 -5.79
CA PHE A 396 -10.18 7.01 -6.66
C PHE A 396 -10.13 6.48 -8.10
N GLU A 397 -11.22 5.85 -8.53
CA GLU A 397 -11.34 5.40 -9.92
C GLU A 397 -11.18 6.60 -10.85
N ILE A 398 -10.08 6.60 -11.61
CA ILE A 398 -9.76 7.72 -12.50
C ILE A 398 -10.88 8.01 -13.51
N GLY A 399 -11.64 6.99 -13.91
CA GLY A 399 -12.82 7.13 -14.76
C GLY A 399 -13.92 7.97 -14.10
N VAL A 400 -14.19 7.73 -12.81
CA VAL A 400 -15.15 8.52 -12.02
C VAL A 400 -14.67 9.95 -11.87
N TRP A 401 -13.39 10.17 -11.59
CA TRP A 401 -12.82 11.51 -11.54
C TRP A 401 -12.98 12.25 -12.86
N LYS A 402 -12.58 11.61 -13.96
CA LYS A 402 -12.70 12.18 -15.31
C LYS A 402 -14.14 12.55 -15.61
N SER A 403 -15.10 11.68 -15.28
CA SER A 403 -16.52 11.94 -15.47
C SER A 403 -17.01 13.12 -14.64
N LEU A 404 -16.68 13.15 -13.33
CA LEU A 404 -17.04 14.25 -12.43
C LEU A 404 -16.40 15.58 -12.88
N PHE A 405 -15.11 15.57 -13.17
CA PHE A 405 -14.38 16.75 -13.61
C PHE A 405 -14.93 17.29 -14.94
N THR A 406 -15.24 16.40 -15.89
CA THR A 406 -15.96 16.74 -17.13
C THR A 406 -17.31 17.38 -16.83
N HIS A 407 -18.08 16.82 -15.88
CA HIS A 407 -19.37 17.34 -15.49
C HIS A 407 -19.27 18.72 -14.85
N LEU A 408 -18.30 18.93 -13.95
CA LEU A 408 -18.02 20.23 -13.33
C LEU A 408 -17.67 21.29 -14.39
N ILE A 409 -16.85 20.95 -15.39
CA ILE A 409 -16.55 21.84 -16.51
C ILE A 409 -17.81 22.18 -17.31
N ARG A 410 -18.68 21.19 -17.59
CA ARG A 410 -19.97 21.42 -18.26
C ARG A 410 -20.90 22.33 -17.45
N LEU A 411 -20.92 22.21 -16.12
CA LEU A 411 -21.66 23.12 -15.26
C LEU A 411 -21.15 24.56 -15.35
N LEU A 412 -19.83 24.76 -15.41
CA LEU A 412 -19.24 26.10 -15.63
C LEU A 412 -19.65 26.68 -16.99
N TYR A 413 -19.68 25.85 -18.05
CA TYR A 413 -20.20 26.28 -19.35
C TYR A 413 -21.71 26.61 -19.31
N ALA A 414 -22.48 25.87 -18.52
CA ALA A 414 -23.92 26.03 -18.40
C ALA A 414 -24.36 27.19 -17.47
N ALA A 415 -23.45 27.73 -16.64
CA ALA A 415 -23.76 28.75 -15.63
C ALA A 415 -24.17 30.14 -16.21
N GLY A 416 -24.27 30.29 -17.53
CA GLY A 416 -24.77 31.49 -18.19
C GLY A 416 -23.69 32.53 -18.51
N LYS A 417 -24.04 33.83 -18.48
CA LYS A 417 -23.15 34.93 -18.88
C LYS A 417 -21.81 34.84 -18.14
N ASP A 418 -20.70 35.03 -18.85
CA ASP A 418 -19.31 34.85 -18.40
C ASP A 418 -18.83 33.39 -18.22
N SER A 419 -19.51 32.38 -18.78
CA SER A 419 -19.07 30.97 -18.72
C SER A 419 -17.65 30.72 -19.22
N ASP A 420 -17.26 31.34 -20.34
CA ASP A 420 -15.88 31.28 -20.86
C ASP A 420 -14.88 31.86 -19.86
N ARG A 421 -15.25 32.94 -19.16
CA ARG A 421 -14.43 33.53 -18.11
C ARG A 421 -14.33 32.61 -16.90
N LEU A 422 -15.39 31.87 -16.54
CA LEU A 422 -15.38 30.91 -15.43
C LEU A 422 -14.52 29.68 -15.71
N VAL A 423 -14.57 29.14 -16.93
CA VAL A 423 -13.69 28.04 -17.36
C VAL A 423 -12.26 28.52 -17.47
N THR A 424 -12.05 29.71 -18.06
CA THR A 424 -10.73 30.33 -18.07
C THR A 424 -10.25 30.60 -16.64
N GLU A 425 -11.14 31.00 -15.71
CA GLU A 425 -10.80 31.17 -14.29
C GLU A 425 -10.46 29.83 -13.64
N LEU A 426 -11.15 28.74 -13.96
CA LEU A 426 -10.77 27.38 -13.59
C LEU A 426 -9.49 26.92 -14.30
N ASP A 427 -9.07 27.50 -15.41
CA ASP A 427 -7.71 27.32 -15.93
C ASP A 427 -6.75 28.41 -15.40
N LYS A 428 -7.19 29.28 -14.49
CA LYS A 428 -6.42 30.40 -13.88
C LYS A 428 -6.41 30.45 -12.34
N ARG A 429 -7.10 29.60 -11.56
CA ARG A 429 -7.22 29.62 -10.08
C ARG A 429 -6.41 28.66 -9.17
N PHE A 430 -5.51 27.78 -9.59
CA PHE A 430 -4.75 26.96 -8.62
C PHE A 430 -3.52 27.71 -8.12
N VAL A 431 -3.67 28.26 -6.90
CA VAL A 431 -2.68 29.12 -6.24
C VAL A 431 -2.51 28.70 -4.79
N TYR A 432 -1.25 28.65 -4.35
CA TYR A 432 -0.88 29.41 -3.17
C TYR A 432 0.28 30.34 -3.52
N THR A 433 0.02 31.65 -3.52
CA THR A 433 1.03 32.71 -3.49
C THR A 433 0.72 33.52 -2.25
N THR A 434 1.49 33.28 -1.19
CA THR A 434 1.64 34.22 -0.10
C THR A 434 2.54 35.36 -0.59
N LEU A 435 1.94 36.46 -1.07
CA LEU A 435 2.39 37.87 -0.95
C LEU A 435 1.52 38.80 -1.82
N PRO A 436 1.35 40.09 -1.45
CA PRO A 436 0.49 41.03 -2.16
C PRO A 436 1.08 41.41 -3.51
N CYS A 437 0.21 41.36 -4.52
CA CYS A 437 0.44 41.90 -5.84
C CYS A 437 0.42 43.43 -5.78
N CYS A 438 1.50 44.04 -5.30
CA CYS A 438 1.70 45.49 -5.36
C CYS A 438 3.09 45.74 -5.96
N TYR A 439 3.17 46.55 -7.01
CA TYR A 439 4.36 46.86 -7.81
C TYR A 439 4.75 45.82 -8.86
N LEU A 440 3.95 45.72 -9.91
CA LEU A 440 4.38 45.82 -11.32
C LEU A 440 3.15 45.51 -12.19
N SER A 441 2.87 46.39 -13.14
CA SER A 441 1.74 46.39 -14.06
C SER A 441 1.81 45.24 -15.08
N ASN A 442 1.53 44.00 -14.65
CA ASN A 442 1.32 42.86 -15.55
C ASN A 442 0.40 41.79 -14.92
N PRO A 443 -0.87 41.64 -15.36
CA PRO A 443 -1.84 40.73 -14.76
C PRO A 443 -1.83 39.36 -15.47
N SER A 444 -0.78 38.56 -15.29
CA SER A 444 -0.67 37.24 -15.97
C SER A 444 -0.04 36.15 -15.10
N CYS A 445 -0.78 35.55 -14.18
CA CYS A 445 -0.33 34.37 -13.41
C CYS A 445 -1.58 33.54 -13.02
N ARG A 446 -1.48 32.19 -12.81
CA ARG A 446 -2.32 31.37 -11.86
C ARG A 446 -3.01 29.99 -12.25
N TYR A 447 -2.70 29.25 -13.32
CA TYR A 447 -2.60 27.74 -13.24
C TYR A 447 -1.23 27.26 -13.73
N ARG A 448 -0.67 27.96 -14.71
CA ARG A 448 0.65 27.66 -15.31
C ARG A 448 1.84 27.93 -14.37
N GLN A 449 1.63 28.05 -13.07
CA GLN A 449 2.67 28.46 -12.10
C GLN A 449 2.59 27.70 -10.77
N ILE A 450 2.21 26.41 -10.78
CA ILE A 450 2.68 25.53 -9.70
C ILE A 450 4.21 25.46 -9.84
N SER A 451 4.94 26.00 -8.87
CA SER A 451 6.37 25.71 -8.75
C SER A 451 6.50 24.21 -8.54
N THR A 452 7.40 23.55 -9.28
CA THR A 452 7.70 22.14 -9.05
C THR A 452 8.02 21.94 -7.57
N PHE A 453 7.18 21.18 -6.86
CA PHE A 453 7.43 20.81 -5.48
C PHE A 453 8.55 19.75 -5.47
N GLY A 454 9.78 20.23 -5.37
CA GLY A 454 10.98 19.41 -5.55
C GLY A 454 11.10 18.83 -6.96
N SER A 455 12.03 17.89 -7.14
CA SER A 455 12.37 17.31 -8.44
C SER A 455 11.41 16.23 -8.95
N GLY A 456 10.27 15.94 -8.28
CA GLY A 456 9.53 14.71 -8.63
C GLY A 456 8.05 14.52 -8.30
N THR A 457 7.39 15.30 -7.44
CA THR A 457 6.07 14.86 -6.94
C THR A 457 4.86 15.54 -7.58
N ILE A 458 4.85 16.87 -7.73
CA ILE A 458 3.77 17.58 -8.45
C ILE A 458 4.42 18.38 -9.57
N ARG A 459 4.06 18.06 -10.81
CA ARG A 459 4.57 18.76 -11.99
C ARG A 459 3.73 19.98 -12.28
N LYS A 460 4.35 20.98 -12.91
CA LYS A 460 3.64 22.13 -13.46
C LYS A 460 2.66 21.63 -14.53
N PHE A 461 1.37 21.90 -14.37
CA PHE A 461 0.39 21.69 -15.42
C PHE A 461 0.71 22.62 -16.59
N SER A 462 1.20 22.07 -17.70
CA SER A 462 1.65 22.84 -18.86
C SER A 462 0.52 23.26 -19.81
N GLN A 463 -0.71 22.75 -19.60
CA GLN A 463 -1.86 22.92 -20.47
C GLN A 463 -3.13 23.28 -19.68
N ASN A 464 -4.14 23.81 -20.37
CA ASN A 464 -5.46 24.07 -19.80
C ASN A 464 -6.05 22.77 -19.28
N SER A 465 -6.28 22.69 -17.98
CA SER A 465 -6.74 21.47 -17.31
C SER A 465 -8.18 21.15 -17.72
N SER A 466 -8.97 22.18 -18.03
CA SER A 466 -10.34 22.06 -18.55
C SER A 466 -10.44 21.26 -19.87
N GLU A 467 -9.39 21.28 -20.69
CA GLU A 467 -9.37 20.58 -21.97
C GLU A 467 -9.07 19.08 -21.82
N MET A 468 -8.50 18.67 -20.67
CA MET A 468 -8.14 17.27 -20.35
C MET A 468 -7.32 16.55 -21.45
N LYS A 469 -6.56 17.30 -22.25
CA LYS A 469 -5.76 16.75 -23.35
C LYS A 469 -4.45 16.17 -22.83
N LYS A 470 -4.15 14.94 -23.26
CA LYS A 470 -2.86 14.26 -23.03
C LYS A 470 -2.44 14.15 -21.55
N LEU A 471 -3.40 14.13 -20.63
CA LEU A 471 -3.16 13.91 -19.21
C LEU A 471 -3.02 12.40 -18.91
N ALA A 472 -1.91 12.02 -18.28
CA ALA A 472 -1.69 10.69 -17.74
C ALA A 472 -2.46 10.52 -16.42
N ALA A 473 -2.51 9.29 -15.90
CA ALA A 473 -3.29 9.00 -14.70
C ALA A 473 -2.85 9.84 -13.47
N ARG A 474 -1.55 10.05 -13.35
CA ARG A 474 -0.95 10.87 -12.29
C ARG A 474 -1.33 12.36 -12.41
N ASP A 475 -1.47 12.89 -13.62
CA ASP A 475 -1.84 14.31 -13.79
C ASP A 475 -3.28 14.57 -13.31
N PHE A 476 -4.17 13.59 -13.51
CA PHE A 476 -5.53 13.63 -12.98
C PHE A 476 -5.56 13.55 -11.45
N GLU A 477 -4.70 12.72 -10.86
CA GLU A 477 -4.54 12.64 -9.40
C GLU A 477 -4.01 13.97 -8.83
N ASP A 478 -2.99 14.55 -9.44
CA ASP A 478 -2.40 15.83 -9.02
C ASP A 478 -3.46 16.95 -9.03
N LEU A 479 -4.36 16.99 -10.03
CA LEU A 479 -5.48 17.95 -10.07
C LEU A 479 -6.42 17.83 -8.86
N LEU A 480 -6.66 16.61 -8.38
CA LEU A 480 -7.47 16.36 -7.19
C LEU A 480 -6.72 16.71 -5.90
N GLN A 481 -5.45 16.31 -5.79
CA GLN A 481 -4.63 16.55 -4.60
C GLN A 481 -4.45 18.06 -4.33
N VAL A 482 -4.22 18.85 -5.38
CA VAL A 482 -4.13 20.31 -5.27
C VAL A 482 -5.45 20.91 -4.74
N ARG A 483 -6.60 20.30 -5.00
CA ARG A 483 -7.89 20.75 -4.46
C ARG A 483 -8.14 20.33 -3.02
N LEU A 484 -7.74 19.12 -2.62
CA LEU A 484 -7.99 18.59 -1.27
C LEU A 484 -7.22 19.36 -0.18
N ILE A 485 -6.01 19.85 -0.49
CA ILE A 485 -5.20 20.67 0.43
C ILE A 485 -5.89 22.01 0.76
N ILE A 486 -6.83 22.47 -0.08
CA ILE A 486 -7.54 23.77 0.07
C ILE A 486 -8.82 23.62 0.93
N ALA A 487 -9.30 22.39 1.16
CA ALA A 487 -10.59 22.13 1.81
C ALA A 487 -10.47 21.71 3.29
N ALA A 488 -9.26 21.59 3.84
CA ALA A 488 -9.09 21.43 5.28
C ALA A 488 -9.37 22.79 5.95
N PRO A 489 -10.41 22.92 6.81
CA PRO A 489 -10.48 24.09 7.68
C PRO A 489 -9.28 24.06 8.65
N PRO A 490 -8.85 25.23 9.16
CA PRO A 490 -7.76 25.31 10.13
C PRO A 490 -7.98 24.47 11.39
#